data_AF-A0A8C3V3M0-F1
#
_entry.id   AF-A0A8C3V3M0-F1
#
_cell.length_a   1.000
_cell.length_b   1.000
_cell.length_c   1.000
_cell.angle_alpha   90.00
_cell.angle_beta   90.00
_cell.angle_gamma   90.00
#
_symmetry.space_group_name_H-M   'P 1'
#
loop_
_entity.id
_entity.type
_entity.pdbx_description
1 polymer ?
#
loop_
_entity_poly.entity_id
_entity_poly.type
_entity_poly.pdbx_seq_one_letter_code
_entity_poly.pdbx_strand_id
1 'polypeptide(L)'
;MVNGPPSFTESTAFQRDSGKNCKAVAFSKDGSLFAWCNGQKVNVVNITTTELLHSFDLPKTVCLEFSPKNNVLATWQAYTTAKDGTAGVPNLQLQDLRTGKCLKSFIQRKQQNWCPCWADDESICARNVNNEVHFFENNNFNTIANKLHLQKVSDFVLSPGAQPTKVAVYVPGSKGAPSFVRLYQYPNFGGPQSALANKSFFKADKVTMLWNKKATAVLVVASTEVDKSGASYYGEQTLHYVAASGESAVVQLPKNGPIYDVAWSPNSVEFCAVYGFMPAKATVFNLKCDPVFDFGTGPRNAVYYSPHGHILVLAGFGNLRGQMEVWDVKNYKLISKPVASDSTYFAWCPDGEHIVTATCAPRLRVGNGYKIWHYTGSVLHCHEVPSEQEVWQVFWQPFLDGVFPERAVRYQAVPSELPRAEPRPAQAYRPPALRHKPAASSKLVSAWALLSPGCLQLGLTCVCVCVLLGRNVRALWGLEGCL
;
A
#
# COMPACT_ATOMS: atom_id res chain seq x y z
N MET A 1 -9.97 -17.94 0.75
CA MET A 1 -8.50 -17.78 0.59
C MET A 1 -8.06 -18.65 -0.57
N VAL A 2 -7.08 -18.22 -1.35
CA VAL A 2 -6.56 -18.95 -2.52
C VAL A 2 -5.11 -19.33 -2.25
N ASN A 3 -4.71 -20.56 -2.54
CA ASN A 3 -3.32 -20.98 -2.51
C ASN A 3 -2.53 -20.21 -3.57
N GLY A 4 -1.32 -19.82 -3.25
CA GLY A 4 -0.41 -19.09 -4.14
C GLY A 4 0.29 -20.02 -5.13
N PRO A 5 1.37 -19.53 -5.74
CA PRO A 5 2.14 -20.31 -6.69
C PRO A 5 2.59 -21.66 -6.10
N PRO A 6 2.56 -22.76 -6.89
CA PRO A 6 2.14 -22.82 -8.29
C PRO A 6 0.64 -23.13 -8.51
N SER A 7 -0.14 -23.36 -7.44
CA SER A 7 -1.43 -24.05 -7.58
C SER A 7 -2.62 -23.13 -7.86
N PHE A 8 -2.67 -21.94 -7.25
CA PHE A 8 -3.76 -20.96 -7.49
C PHE A 8 -5.19 -21.48 -7.25
N THR A 9 -5.35 -22.49 -6.40
CA THR A 9 -6.63 -23.11 -6.07
C THR A 9 -7.24 -22.55 -4.80
N GLU A 10 -8.56 -22.59 -4.64
CA GLU A 10 -9.19 -22.23 -3.36
C GLU A 10 -8.70 -23.15 -2.24
N SER A 11 -8.32 -22.56 -1.10
CA SER A 11 -7.85 -23.32 0.05
C SER A 11 -9.00 -24.12 0.65
N THR A 12 -8.82 -25.43 0.80
CA THR A 12 -9.79 -26.32 1.45
C THR A 12 -9.75 -26.21 2.98
N ALA A 13 -8.65 -25.67 3.53
CA ALA A 13 -8.46 -25.53 4.97
C ALA A 13 -9.19 -24.31 5.53
N PHE A 14 -9.32 -23.24 4.74
CA PHE A 14 -10.02 -22.02 5.16
C PHE A 14 -11.45 -21.99 4.59
N GLN A 15 -12.46 -22.13 5.46
CA GLN A 15 -13.85 -22.00 5.05
C GLN A 15 -14.18 -20.55 4.68
N ARG A 16 -14.75 -20.37 3.48
CA ARG A 16 -15.21 -19.07 3.01
C ARG A 16 -16.38 -18.58 3.88
N ASP A 17 -16.28 -17.37 4.41
CA ASP A 17 -17.42 -16.71 5.06
C ASP A 17 -18.47 -16.35 3.98
N SER A 18 -19.68 -16.89 4.12
CA SER A 18 -20.82 -16.62 3.23
C SER A 18 -21.53 -15.30 3.50
N GLY A 19 -21.07 -14.54 4.50
CA GLY A 19 -21.58 -13.23 4.87
C GLY A 19 -21.59 -12.27 3.68
N LYS A 20 -22.74 -11.62 3.48
CA LYS A 20 -22.92 -10.69 2.35
C LYS A 20 -22.20 -9.34 2.56
N ASN A 21 -21.73 -9.09 3.78
CA ASN A 21 -21.08 -7.85 4.15
C ASN A 21 -19.69 -8.17 4.68
N CYS A 22 -18.67 -7.50 4.14
CA CYS A 22 -17.35 -7.46 4.75
C CYS A 22 -16.78 -6.06 4.58
N LYS A 23 -16.57 -5.35 5.69
CA LYS A 23 -16.18 -3.93 5.65
C LYS A 23 -14.69 -3.69 5.92
N ALA A 24 -14.05 -4.63 6.60
CA ALA A 24 -12.65 -4.52 6.99
C ALA A 24 -12.01 -5.91 7.01
N VAL A 25 -10.78 -5.99 6.55
CA VAL A 25 -9.92 -7.18 6.59
C VAL A 25 -8.50 -6.75 6.91
N ALA A 26 -7.74 -7.59 7.60
CA ALA A 26 -6.33 -7.37 7.88
C ALA A 26 -5.60 -8.70 8.07
N PHE A 27 -4.35 -8.79 7.61
CA PHE A 27 -3.41 -9.81 8.10
C PHE A 27 -2.55 -9.21 9.21
N SER A 28 -2.06 -10.06 10.11
CA SER A 28 -0.92 -9.70 10.95
C SER A 28 0.33 -9.43 10.13
N LYS A 29 1.31 -8.72 10.71
CA LYS A 29 2.59 -8.38 10.06
C LYS A 29 3.36 -9.62 9.58
N ASP A 30 3.29 -10.71 10.32
CA ASP A 30 3.92 -12.00 10.02
C ASP A 30 3.03 -12.94 9.18
N GLY A 31 1.78 -12.53 8.89
CA GLY A 31 0.79 -13.30 8.15
C GLY A 31 0.22 -14.53 8.87
N SER A 32 0.54 -14.74 10.14
CA SER A 32 0.04 -15.88 10.92
C SER A 32 -1.43 -15.74 11.32
N LEU A 33 -1.92 -14.50 11.49
CA LEU A 33 -3.31 -14.19 11.83
C LEU A 33 -4.01 -13.45 10.70
N PHE A 34 -5.31 -13.68 10.58
CA PHE A 34 -6.18 -12.94 9.69
C PHE A 34 -7.44 -12.51 10.44
N ALA A 35 -7.84 -11.25 10.29
CA ALA A 35 -9.07 -10.72 10.84
C ALA A 35 -9.98 -10.17 9.76
N TRP A 36 -11.28 -10.35 9.95
CA TRP A 36 -12.29 -9.71 9.10
C TRP A 36 -13.54 -9.34 9.89
N CYS A 37 -14.21 -8.28 9.45
CA CYS A 37 -15.50 -7.85 9.97
C CYS A 37 -16.61 -8.21 9.00
N ASN A 38 -17.45 -9.20 9.34
CA ASN A 38 -18.55 -9.67 8.48
C ASN A 38 -19.87 -8.87 8.66
N GLY A 39 -19.78 -7.68 9.28
CA GLY A 39 -20.93 -6.83 9.59
C GLY A 39 -21.76 -7.28 10.79
N GLN A 40 -21.41 -8.41 11.42
CA GLN A 40 -21.97 -8.85 12.70
C GLN A 40 -20.88 -8.91 13.77
N LYS A 41 -19.74 -9.53 13.44
CA LYS A 41 -18.61 -9.72 14.34
C LYS A 41 -17.29 -9.45 13.63
N VAL A 42 -16.27 -9.17 14.43
CA VAL A 42 -14.87 -9.21 14.01
C VAL A 42 -14.33 -10.58 14.41
N ASN A 43 -13.97 -11.39 13.43
CA ASN A 43 -13.39 -12.71 13.64
C ASN A 43 -11.88 -12.64 13.45
N VAL A 44 -11.14 -13.36 14.27
CA VAL A 44 -9.69 -13.52 14.18
C VAL A 44 -9.37 -15.00 14.11
N VAL A 45 -8.67 -15.41 13.06
CA VAL A 45 -8.28 -16.80 12.81
C VAL A 45 -6.76 -16.89 12.79
N ASN A 46 -6.22 -18.04 13.22
CA ASN A 46 -4.84 -18.41 12.90
C ASN A 46 -4.83 -19.10 11.54
N ILE A 47 -4.07 -18.58 10.58
CA ILE A 47 -4.02 -19.11 9.22
C ILE A 47 -3.28 -20.44 9.13
N THR A 48 -2.32 -20.68 10.02
CA THR A 48 -1.52 -21.90 10.02
C THR A 48 -2.34 -23.09 10.53
N THR A 49 -3.10 -22.88 11.61
CA THR A 49 -3.94 -23.93 12.22
C THR A 49 -5.37 -23.93 11.71
N THR A 50 -5.78 -22.86 11.00
CA THR A 50 -7.17 -22.58 10.57
C THR A 50 -8.18 -22.49 11.71
N GLU A 51 -7.71 -22.27 12.94
CA GLU A 51 -8.53 -22.18 14.14
C GLU A 51 -9.04 -20.75 14.37
N LEU A 52 -10.33 -20.63 14.67
CA LEU A 52 -10.93 -19.37 15.11
C LEU A 52 -10.44 -19.05 16.53
N LEU A 53 -9.62 -18.01 16.68
CA LEU A 53 -9.06 -17.59 17.97
C LEU A 53 -10.05 -16.75 18.76
N HIS A 54 -10.62 -15.71 18.14
CA HIS A 54 -11.52 -14.77 18.80
C HIS A 54 -12.65 -14.33 17.88
N SER A 55 -13.79 -14.00 18.49
CA SER A 55 -14.92 -13.37 17.81
C SER A 55 -15.45 -12.24 18.70
N PHE A 56 -15.35 -11.00 18.22
CA PHE A 56 -15.77 -9.81 18.95
C PHE A 56 -17.07 -9.26 18.36
N ASP A 57 -18.07 -8.97 19.20
CA ASP A 57 -19.38 -8.43 18.79
C ASP A 57 -19.27 -6.93 18.43
N LEU A 58 -18.55 -6.64 17.34
CA LEU A 58 -18.25 -5.30 16.82
C LEU A 58 -18.75 -5.15 15.36
N PRO A 59 -20.07 -5.14 15.13
CA PRO A 59 -20.67 -5.19 13.78
C PRO A 59 -20.38 -3.96 12.92
N LYS A 60 -20.03 -2.84 13.52
CA LYS A 60 -19.83 -1.55 12.84
C LYS A 60 -18.37 -1.25 12.53
N THR A 61 -17.46 -2.18 12.81
CA THR A 61 -16.03 -2.02 12.53
C THR A 61 -15.78 -1.87 11.03
N VAL A 62 -15.00 -0.85 10.67
CA VAL A 62 -14.61 -0.53 9.28
C VAL A 62 -13.10 -0.41 9.12
N CYS A 63 -12.32 -0.44 10.21
CA CYS A 63 -10.87 -0.55 10.15
C CYS A 63 -10.37 -1.56 11.19
N LEU A 64 -9.34 -2.32 10.80
CA LEU A 64 -8.67 -3.35 11.59
C LEU A 64 -7.17 -3.18 11.41
N GLU A 65 -6.40 -3.29 12.48
CA GLU A 65 -4.93 -3.29 12.42
C GLU A 65 -4.38 -4.16 13.57
N PHE A 66 -3.44 -5.05 13.26
CA PHE A 66 -2.73 -5.84 14.27
C PHE A 66 -1.50 -5.09 14.76
N SER A 67 -1.18 -5.23 16.03
CA SER A 67 0.14 -4.84 16.52
C SER A 67 1.24 -5.77 15.94
N PRO A 68 2.50 -5.31 15.78
CA PRO A 68 3.55 -6.03 15.05
C PRO A 68 3.89 -7.46 15.50
N LYS A 69 3.65 -7.81 16.77
CA LYS A 69 3.83 -9.14 17.39
C LYS A 69 2.50 -9.83 17.71
N ASN A 70 1.39 -9.34 17.17
CA ASN A 70 0.08 -9.97 17.27
C ASN A 70 -0.50 -10.06 18.69
N ASN A 71 -0.05 -9.21 19.62
CA ASN A 71 -0.63 -9.20 20.97
C ASN A 71 -1.94 -8.39 21.02
N VAL A 72 -2.10 -7.38 20.16
CA VAL A 72 -3.23 -6.46 20.19
C VAL A 72 -3.88 -6.35 18.81
N LEU A 73 -5.21 -6.34 18.78
CA LEU A 73 -6.00 -5.95 17.60
C LEU A 73 -6.65 -4.58 17.86
N ALA A 74 -6.28 -3.59 17.06
CA ALA A 74 -6.97 -2.31 17.02
C ALA A 74 -8.18 -2.40 16.09
N THR A 75 -9.32 -1.93 16.57
CA THR A 75 -10.57 -1.87 15.80
C THR A 75 -11.12 -0.45 15.84
N TRP A 76 -11.63 0.03 14.70
CA TRP A 76 -12.28 1.33 14.63
C TRP A 76 -13.59 1.29 13.86
N GLN A 77 -14.56 2.02 14.41
CA GLN A 77 -15.86 2.25 13.81
C GLN A 77 -16.14 3.76 13.71
N ALA A 78 -17.03 4.14 12.79
CA ALA A 78 -17.42 5.54 12.61
C ALA A 78 -17.93 6.14 13.93
N TYR A 79 -17.42 7.31 14.29
CA TYR A 79 -17.82 8.03 15.49
C TYR A 79 -19.29 8.45 15.41
N THR A 80 -20.06 8.16 16.45
CA THR A 80 -21.46 8.58 16.58
C THR A 80 -21.63 9.34 17.90
N THR A 81 -22.28 10.49 17.85
CA THR A 81 -22.68 11.25 19.05
C THR A 81 -23.78 10.52 19.80
N ALA A 82 -23.79 10.64 21.12
CA ALA A 82 -24.90 10.16 21.94
C ALA A 82 -26.15 11.01 21.67
N LYS A 83 -27.35 10.43 21.84
CA LYS A 83 -28.64 11.09 21.55
C LYS A 83 -28.93 12.28 22.47
N ASP A 84 -28.21 12.40 23.58
CA ASP A 84 -28.34 13.43 24.61
C ASP A 84 -27.33 14.59 24.47
N GLY A 85 -26.51 14.60 23.41
CA GLY A 85 -25.50 15.63 23.17
C GLY A 85 -24.23 15.49 24.01
N THR A 86 -24.09 14.42 24.81
CA THR A 86 -22.86 14.12 25.56
C THR A 86 -21.75 13.53 24.66
N ALA A 87 -20.53 13.41 25.20
CA ALA A 87 -19.40 12.81 24.49
C ALA A 87 -19.79 11.42 23.95
N GLY A 88 -19.54 11.18 22.66
CA GLY A 88 -19.97 9.95 21.99
C GLY A 88 -19.31 8.69 22.55
N VAL A 89 -19.84 7.53 22.16
CA VAL A 89 -19.35 6.22 22.60
C VAL A 89 -17.92 5.98 22.07
N PRO A 90 -17.01 5.40 22.88
CA PRO A 90 -15.68 5.01 22.41
C PRO A 90 -15.75 4.15 21.15
N ASN A 91 -15.03 4.57 20.12
CA ASN A 91 -15.13 3.99 18.77
C ASN A 91 -13.80 3.45 18.24
N LEU A 92 -12.70 3.65 18.98
CA LEU A 92 -11.44 2.94 18.83
C LEU A 92 -11.29 1.98 20.02
N GLN A 93 -11.13 0.68 19.76
CA GLN A 93 -10.94 -0.32 20.81
C GLN A 93 -9.70 -1.16 20.55
N LEU A 94 -8.93 -1.40 21.60
CA LEU A 94 -7.73 -2.24 21.59
C LEU A 94 -8.05 -3.54 22.31
N GLN A 95 -8.06 -4.64 21.56
CA GLN A 95 -8.37 -5.98 22.07
C GLN A 95 -7.08 -6.77 22.32
N ASP A 96 -6.96 -7.39 23.49
CA ASP A 96 -5.92 -8.36 23.79
C ASP A 96 -6.22 -9.66 23.05
N LEU A 97 -5.34 -10.09 22.15
CA LEU A 97 -5.49 -11.33 21.39
C LEU A 97 -5.09 -12.58 22.16
N ARG A 98 -4.48 -12.45 23.34
CA ARG A 98 -4.23 -13.57 24.24
C ARG A 98 -5.46 -13.88 25.08
N THR A 99 -6.12 -12.86 25.63
CA THR A 99 -7.24 -13.06 26.56
C THR A 99 -8.62 -12.83 25.94
N GLY A 100 -8.71 -12.23 24.76
CA GLY A 100 -9.97 -11.83 24.12
C GLY A 100 -10.68 -10.67 24.82
N LYS A 101 -9.98 -9.88 25.64
CA LYS A 101 -10.57 -8.79 26.43
C LYS A 101 -10.17 -7.43 25.86
N CYS A 102 -11.05 -6.45 26.02
CA CYS A 102 -10.74 -5.07 25.68
C CYS A 102 -9.75 -4.48 26.69
N LEU A 103 -8.56 -4.11 26.22
CA LEU A 103 -7.51 -3.45 27.00
C LEU A 103 -7.88 -1.99 27.28
N LYS A 104 -8.34 -1.29 26.24
CA LYS A 104 -8.69 0.13 26.31
C LYS A 104 -9.60 0.54 25.17
N SER A 105 -10.46 1.51 25.46
CA SER A 105 -11.29 2.18 24.45
C SER A 105 -11.02 3.67 24.46
N PHE A 106 -10.94 4.27 23.28
CA PHE A 106 -10.74 5.70 23.06
C PHE A 106 -11.83 6.28 22.18
N ILE A 107 -12.03 7.60 22.30
CA ILE A 107 -12.80 8.37 21.32
C ILE A 107 -11.82 8.88 20.27
N GLN A 108 -12.09 8.54 19.01
CA GLN A 108 -11.30 8.91 17.85
C GLN A 108 -12.22 9.39 16.73
N ARG A 109 -12.45 10.71 16.68
CA ARG A 109 -13.46 11.33 15.79
C ARG A 109 -13.07 11.24 14.31
N LYS A 110 -11.80 11.45 13.99
CA LYS A 110 -11.28 11.39 12.62
C LYS A 110 -10.83 9.97 12.29
N GLN A 111 -11.18 9.49 11.10
CA GLN A 111 -10.65 8.25 10.57
C GLN A 111 -9.17 8.40 10.17
N GLN A 112 -8.73 9.59 9.78
CA GLN A 112 -7.31 9.85 9.56
C GLN A 112 -6.55 9.67 10.88
N ASN A 113 -5.44 8.94 10.83
CA ASN A 113 -4.60 8.60 11.99
C ASN A 113 -5.40 7.92 13.12
N TRP A 114 -6.37 7.09 12.75
CA TRP A 114 -7.23 6.39 13.71
C TRP A 114 -6.47 5.35 14.53
N CYS A 115 -5.50 4.69 13.90
CA CYS A 115 -4.77 3.58 14.50
C CYS A 115 -3.60 4.11 15.33
N PRO A 116 -3.40 3.61 16.58
CA PRO A 116 -2.12 3.80 17.26
C PRO A 116 -0.97 3.19 16.44
N CYS A 117 0.23 3.72 16.63
CA CYS A 117 1.43 3.24 15.94
C CYS A 117 2.33 2.53 16.94
N TRP A 118 2.70 1.28 16.67
CA TRP A 118 3.60 0.51 17.52
C TRP A 118 5.02 0.53 16.98
N ALA A 119 6.00 0.50 17.88
CA ALA A 119 7.34 0.04 17.53
C ALA A 119 7.30 -1.46 17.17
N ASP A 120 8.23 -1.91 16.33
CA ASP A 120 8.25 -3.29 15.82
C ASP A 120 8.39 -4.35 16.93
N ASP A 121 9.00 -3.97 18.06
CA ASP A 121 9.14 -4.83 19.24
C ASP A 121 7.94 -4.77 20.20
N GLU A 122 6.93 -3.93 19.91
CA GLU A 122 5.79 -3.58 20.76
C GLU A 122 6.12 -3.02 22.15
N SER A 123 7.38 -2.65 22.38
CA SER A 123 7.78 -2.01 23.65
C SER A 123 7.08 -0.65 23.83
N ILE A 124 6.80 0.04 22.72
CA ILE A 124 6.21 1.37 22.68
C ILE A 124 5.02 1.37 21.72
N CYS A 125 3.93 2.00 22.14
CA CYS A 125 2.82 2.39 21.30
C CYS A 125 2.60 3.90 21.41
N ALA A 126 2.48 4.59 20.29
CA ALA A 126 2.24 6.02 20.22
C ALA A 126 0.85 6.32 19.65
N ARG A 127 0.21 7.38 20.17
CA ARG A 127 -1.07 7.87 19.66
C ARG A 127 -1.03 9.39 19.52
N ASN A 128 -1.54 9.89 18.41
CA ASN A 128 -1.74 11.32 18.22
C ASN A 128 -2.93 11.80 19.06
N VAL A 129 -2.71 12.85 19.84
CA VAL A 129 -3.72 13.62 20.56
C VAL A 129 -3.50 15.09 20.22
N ASN A 130 -4.52 15.94 20.33
CA ASN A 130 -4.39 17.36 20.01
C ASN A 130 -3.14 17.99 20.67
N ASN A 131 -2.20 18.47 19.85
CA ASN A 131 -0.92 19.09 20.24
C ASN A 131 0.09 18.18 20.98
N GLU A 132 -0.15 16.88 21.07
CA GLU A 132 0.73 15.95 21.80
C GLU A 132 0.79 14.58 21.13
N VAL A 133 1.96 13.94 21.19
CA VAL A 133 2.05 12.50 20.92
C VAL A 133 2.21 11.79 22.26
N HIS A 134 1.23 10.95 22.61
CA HIS A 134 1.25 10.15 23.84
C HIS A 134 1.91 8.81 23.57
N PHE A 135 2.86 8.44 24.42
CA PHE A 135 3.55 7.16 24.35
C PHE A 135 3.15 6.28 25.52
N PHE A 136 2.81 5.05 25.21
CA PHE A 136 2.48 3.97 26.14
C PHE A 136 3.56 2.90 26.03
N GLU A 137 3.92 2.30 27.16
CA GLU A 137 4.92 1.23 27.20
C GLU A 137 4.25 -0.13 27.46
N ASN A 138 4.77 -1.18 26.82
CA ASN A 138 4.38 -2.57 27.06
C ASN A 138 2.87 -2.83 26.92
N ASN A 139 2.21 -2.17 25.97
CA ASN A 139 0.77 -2.22 25.77
C ASN A 139 -0.07 -1.84 27.02
N ASN A 140 0.50 -1.11 28.00
CA ASN A 140 -0.24 -0.55 29.12
C ASN A 140 -0.85 0.81 28.73
N PHE A 141 -2.09 0.77 28.25
CA PHE A 141 -2.83 1.95 27.81
C PHE A 141 -3.52 2.75 28.93
N ASN A 142 -3.27 2.41 30.21
CA ASN A 142 -3.82 3.13 31.36
C ASN A 142 -2.94 4.29 31.82
N THR A 143 -1.64 4.24 31.54
CA THR A 143 -0.66 5.22 31.98
C THR A 143 0.13 5.73 30.78
N ILE A 144 0.18 7.05 30.61
CA ILE A 144 1.02 7.66 29.58
C ILE A 144 2.45 7.71 30.13
N ALA A 145 3.35 6.92 29.54
CA ALA A 145 4.74 6.81 29.98
C ALA A 145 5.56 8.06 29.61
N ASN A 146 5.33 8.61 28.42
CA ASN A 146 5.97 9.86 27.99
C ASN A 146 5.09 10.64 27.01
N LYS A 147 5.40 11.93 26.83
CA LYS A 147 4.68 12.84 25.94
C LYS A 147 5.66 13.69 25.16
N LEU A 148 5.51 13.69 23.84
CA LEU A 148 6.14 14.70 22.99
C LEU A 148 5.16 15.86 22.83
N HIS A 149 5.44 16.96 23.54
CA HIS A 149 4.64 18.18 23.46
C HIS A 149 5.13 19.07 22.32
N LEU A 150 4.30 19.22 21.28
CA LEU A 150 4.57 20.07 20.13
C LEU A 150 3.26 20.68 19.66
N GLN A 151 3.18 22.01 19.69
CA GLN A 151 1.97 22.69 19.25
C GLN A 151 1.65 22.35 17.79
N LYS A 152 0.37 22.02 17.55
CA LYS A 152 -0.21 21.75 16.23
C LYS A 152 0.38 20.54 15.50
N VAL A 153 0.89 19.52 16.20
CA VAL A 153 1.25 18.24 15.55
C VAL A 153 0.05 17.73 14.75
N SER A 154 0.24 17.62 13.44
CA SER A 154 -0.78 17.13 12.52
C SER A 154 -0.62 15.63 12.29
N ASP A 155 0.62 15.17 12.16
CA ASP A 155 0.93 13.78 11.84
C ASP A 155 2.25 13.31 12.46
N PHE A 156 2.41 11.99 12.62
CA PHE A 156 3.64 11.38 13.10
C PHE A 156 3.82 9.96 12.56
N VAL A 157 5.08 9.51 12.45
CA VAL A 157 5.42 8.12 12.11
C VAL A 157 6.57 7.63 12.99
N LEU A 158 6.42 6.44 13.57
CA LEU A 158 7.51 5.76 14.27
C LEU A 158 8.47 5.11 13.28
N SER A 159 9.75 5.04 13.66
CA SER A 159 10.75 4.36 12.86
C SER A 159 10.60 2.84 12.94
N PRO A 160 10.82 2.10 11.85
CA PRO A 160 10.85 0.64 11.87
C PRO A 160 12.09 0.11 12.60
N GLY A 161 12.11 -1.18 12.91
CA GLY A 161 13.26 -1.88 13.47
C GLY A 161 13.37 -1.79 15.00
N ALA A 162 14.55 -2.19 15.50
CA ALA A 162 14.85 -2.30 16.92
C ALA A 162 15.13 -0.93 17.57
N GLN A 163 15.19 -0.93 18.90
CA GLN A 163 15.55 0.23 19.71
C GLN A 163 16.93 0.83 19.30
N PRO A 164 17.12 2.15 19.45
CA PRO A 164 16.16 3.11 19.99
C PRO A 164 15.09 3.53 18.96
N THR A 165 13.82 3.55 19.37
CA THR A 165 12.71 4.02 18.54
C THR A 165 12.84 5.52 18.28
N LYS A 166 12.81 5.90 17.00
CA LYS A 166 12.75 7.29 16.57
C LYS A 166 11.32 7.64 16.16
N VAL A 167 10.98 8.92 16.25
CA VAL A 167 9.69 9.45 15.81
C VAL A 167 9.93 10.64 14.90
N ALA A 168 9.30 10.61 13.72
CA ALA A 168 9.19 11.78 12.86
C ALA A 168 7.82 12.41 13.08
N VAL A 169 7.78 13.71 13.28
CA VAL A 169 6.55 14.49 13.54
C VAL A 169 6.47 15.65 12.56
N TYR A 170 5.27 15.83 12.00
CA TYR A 170 4.93 16.92 11.11
C TYR A 170 4.09 17.97 11.83
N VAL A 171 4.54 19.22 11.75
CA VAL A 171 3.80 20.40 12.21
C VAL A 171 3.59 21.35 11.02
N PRO A 172 2.32 21.64 10.67
CA PRO A 172 2.00 22.58 9.61
C PRO A 172 2.32 24.01 10.05
N GLY A 173 2.87 24.79 9.12
CA GLY A 173 3.13 26.22 9.31
C GLY A 173 1.83 27.03 9.40
N SER A 174 1.82 28.05 10.24
CA SER A 174 0.77 29.07 10.23
C SER A 174 0.99 30.08 9.10
N LYS A 175 0.03 30.98 8.86
CA LYS A 175 0.13 32.04 7.82
C LYS A 175 1.49 32.76 7.90
N GLY A 176 2.32 32.60 6.85
CA GLY A 176 3.65 33.21 6.74
C GLY A 176 4.80 32.43 7.40
N ALA A 177 4.52 31.43 8.23
CA ALA A 177 5.53 30.59 8.88
C ALA A 177 5.77 29.28 8.10
N PRO A 178 6.99 28.72 8.12
CA PRO A 178 7.27 27.45 7.48
C PRO A 178 6.60 26.30 8.24
N SER A 179 6.29 25.22 7.51
CA SER A 179 6.03 23.91 8.09
C SER A 179 7.35 23.22 8.43
N PHE A 180 7.32 22.23 9.31
CA PHE A 180 8.51 21.45 9.62
C PHE A 180 8.22 19.98 9.89
N VAL A 181 9.19 19.14 9.52
CA VAL A 181 9.33 17.78 10.01
C VAL A 181 10.52 17.74 10.96
N ARG A 182 10.29 17.19 12.15
CA ARG A 182 11.33 16.98 13.17
C ARG A 182 11.45 15.51 13.52
N LEU A 183 12.67 15.08 13.77
CA LEU A 183 12.97 13.74 14.24
C LEU A 183 13.41 13.80 15.70
N TYR A 184 12.90 12.89 16.52
CA TYR A 184 13.31 12.71 17.91
C TYR A 184 13.62 11.25 18.17
N GLN A 185 14.37 10.98 19.24
CA GLN A 185 14.56 9.65 19.78
C GLN A 185 13.70 9.50 21.03
N TYR A 186 12.89 8.45 21.16
CA TYR A 186 12.21 8.14 22.41
C TYR A 186 13.24 7.65 23.46
N PRO A 187 13.14 8.03 24.75
CA PRO A 187 12.19 8.98 25.38
C PRO A 187 12.69 10.45 25.39
N ASN A 188 13.75 10.75 24.65
CA ASN A 188 14.50 12.00 24.70
C ASN A 188 13.80 13.11 23.88
N PHE A 189 12.88 13.84 24.54
CA PHE A 189 12.14 14.94 23.92
C PHE A 189 12.51 16.34 24.44
N GLY A 190 13.17 16.43 25.60
CA GLY A 190 13.44 17.69 26.28
C GLY A 190 14.74 18.38 25.85
N GLY A 191 14.68 19.70 25.69
CA GLY A 191 15.84 20.57 25.49
C GLY A 191 16.12 20.96 24.04
N PRO A 192 16.99 21.96 23.79
CA PRO A 192 17.26 22.48 22.44
C PRO A 192 17.91 21.48 21.47
N GLN A 193 18.56 20.44 21.99
CA GLN A 193 19.28 19.41 21.22
C GLN A 193 18.53 18.07 21.15
N SER A 194 17.28 18.00 21.62
CA SER A 194 16.51 16.74 21.60
C SER A 194 16.08 16.30 20.20
N ALA A 195 15.95 17.26 19.28
CA ALA A 195 15.65 16.96 17.89
C ALA A 195 16.91 16.43 17.19
N LEU A 196 16.84 15.18 16.72
CA LEU A 196 17.88 14.55 15.91
C LEU A 196 18.08 15.29 14.58
N ALA A 197 16.99 15.74 13.97
CA ALA A 197 17.01 16.58 12.79
C ALA A 197 15.75 17.44 12.71
N ASN A 198 15.86 18.55 11.98
CA ASN A 198 14.76 19.46 11.74
C ASN A 198 14.84 19.98 10.29
N LYS A 199 13.81 19.68 9.50
CA LYS A 199 13.68 20.16 8.12
C LYS A 199 12.46 21.07 8.01
N SER A 200 12.70 22.34 7.71
CA SER A 200 11.65 23.32 7.41
C SER A 200 11.40 23.45 5.91
N PHE A 201 10.15 23.65 5.53
CA PHE A 201 9.71 23.90 4.15
C PHE A 201 8.42 24.72 4.13
N PHE A 202 8.23 25.49 3.07
CA PHE A 202 7.00 26.26 2.86
C PHE A 202 6.02 25.46 2.00
N LYS A 203 4.77 25.94 1.89
CA LYS A 203 3.74 25.39 1.00
C LYS A 203 3.53 23.88 1.21
N ALA A 204 2.95 23.52 2.34
CA ALA A 204 2.61 22.14 2.64
C ALA A 204 1.29 22.07 3.39
N ASP A 205 0.25 21.62 2.70
CA ASP A 205 -1.07 21.35 3.27
C ASP A 205 -1.14 19.90 3.77
N LYS A 206 -0.47 19.00 3.05
CA LYS A 206 -0.33 17.58 3.39
C LYS A 206 1.12 17.14 3.27
N VAL A 207 1.52 16.23 4.16
CA VAL A 207 2.85 15.62 4.16
C VAL A 207 2.72 14.12 4.29
N THR A 208 3.53 13.40 3.52
CA THR A 208 3.74 11.95 3.67
C THR A 208 5.17 11.71 4.13
N MET A 209 5.37 10.96 5.20
CA MET A 209 6.67 10.64 5.78
C MET A 209 6.96 9.14 5.60
N LEU A 210 8.07 8.81 4.93
CA LEU A 210 8.45 7.44 4.59
C LEU A 210 9.82 7.13 5.19
N TRP A 211 9.86 6.35 6.27
CA TRP A 211 11.10 5.83 6.82
C TRP A 211 11.72 4.78 5.89
N ASN A 212 13.05 4.77 5.77
CA ASN A 212 13.74 3.62 5.23
C ASN A 212 13.72 2.45 6.24
N LYS A 213 13.94 1.22 5.75
CA LYS A 213 13.86 0.01 6.56
C LYS A 213 14.87 -0.03 7.71
N LYS A 214 16.04 0.62 7.55
CA LYS A 214 17.06 0.74 8.60
C LYS A 214 16.83 1.87 9.61
N ALA A 215 15.74 2.64 9.48
CA ALA A 215 15.45 3.77 10.37
C ALA A 215 16.59 4.81 10.48
N THR A 216 17.32 5.02 9.38
CA THR A 216 18.41 6.01 9.28
C THR A 216 17.98 7.30 8.58
N ALA A 217 16.91 7.27 7.78
CA ALA A 217 16.40 8.45 7.08
C ALA A 217 14.90 8.37 6.77
N VAL A 218 14.31 9.54 6.55
CA VAL A 218 12.91 9.75 6.18
C VAL A 218 12.86 10.54 4.87
N LEU A 219 12.05 10.07 3.91
CA LEU A 219 11.61 10.89 2.79
C LEU A 219 10.32 11.60 3.17
N VAL A 220 10.24 12.88 2.84
CA VAL A 220 9.11 13.74 3.14
C VAL A 220 8.57 14.28 1.82
N VAL A 221 7.39 13.81 1.42
CA VAL A 221 6.66 14.36 0.28
C VAL A 221 5.70 15.41 0.81
N ALA A 222 5.96 16.68 0.52
CA ALA A 222 5.09 17.79 0.87
C ALA A 222 4.27 18.23 -0.35
N SER A 223 2.98 18.46 -0.16
CA SER A 223 2.06 18.85 -1.23
C SER A 223 1.16 20.02 -0.82
N THR A 224 0.83 20.90 -1.75
CA THR A 224 -0.28 21.86 -1.64
C THR A 224 -1.46 21.48 -2.52
N GLU A 225 -2.67 21.86 -2.10
CA GLU A 225 -3.90 21.59 -2.87
C GLU A 225 -4.11 22.61 -3.99
N VAL A 226 -3.77 23.87 -3.77
CA VAL A 226 -3.90 24.95 -4.77
C VAL A 226 -2.61 25.76 -4.79
N ASP A 227 -2.02 25.90 -5.97
CA ASP A 227 -0.91 26.81 -6.16
C ASP A 227 -1.43 28.25 -6.10
N LYS A 228 -1.06 28.98 -5.05
CA LYS A 228 -1.44 30.38 -4.84
C LYS A 228 -0.90 31.32 -5.92
N SER A 229 0.02 30.85 -6.77
CA SER A 229 0.49 31.59 -7.95
C SER A 229 -0.50 31.54 -9.13
N GLY A 230 -1.48 30.63 -9.10
CA GLY A 230 -2.43 30.39 -10.20
C GLY A 230 -1.84 29.63 -11.39
N ALA A 231 -0.56 29.21 -11.34
CA ALA A 231 0.10 28.52 -12.44
C ALA A 231 -0.30 27.04 -12.58
N SER A 232 -0.80 26.41 -11.52
CA SER A 232 -1.27 25.02 -11.56
C SER A 232 -2.51 24.78 -10.70
N TYR A 233 -3.51 24.13 -11.29
CA TYR A 233 -4.73 23.72 -10.59
C TYR A 233 -4.49 22.53 -9.64
N TYR A 234 -3.37 21.81 -9.82
CA TYR A 234 -3.03 20.60 -9.06
C TYR A 234 -2.03 20.84 -7.90
N GLY A 235 -1.74 22.12 -7.60
CA GLY A 235 -0.80 22.48 -6.55
C GLY A 235 0.66 22.14 -6.85
N GLU A 236 1.50 22.25 -5.82
CA GLU A 236 2.95 22.05 -5.88
C GLU A 236 3.34 20.89 -4.97
N GLN A 237 4.27 20.05 -5.42
CA GLN A 237 4.83 18.96 -4.62
C GLN A 237 6.35 19.05 -4.56
N THR A 238 6.90 18.82 -3.38
CA THR A 238 8.35 18.82 -3.14
C THR A 238 8.76 17.57 -2.37
N LEU A 239 9.95 17.06 -2.68
CA LEU A 239 10.55 15.90 -2.02
C LEU A 239 11.73 16.35 -1.17
N HIS A 240 11.73 15.97 0.11
CA HIS A 240 12.81 16.27 1.04
C HIS A 240 13.37 14.97 1.61
N TYR A 241 14.68 14.96 1.84
CA TYR A 241 15.39 13.90 2.54
C TYR A 241 15.79 14.43 3.92
N VAL A 242 15.58 13.63 4.96
CA VAL A 242 15.96 13.96 6.34
C VAL A 242 16.59 12.75 7.01
N ALA A 243 17.89 12.82 7.26
CA ALA A 243 18.65 11.79 7.95
C ALA A 243 18.51 11.94 9.47
N ALA A 244 18.51 10.82 10.18
CA ALA A 244 18.55 10.80 11.64
C ALA A 244 19.87 11.32 12.22
N SER A 245 20.91 11.47 11.40
CA SER A 245 22.18 12.12 11.76
C SER A 245 22.10 13.65 11.80
N GLY A 246 20.99 14.25 11.35
CA GLY A 246 20.80 15.69 11.30
C GLY A 246 20.90 16.28 9.88
N GLU A 247 21.48 15.55 8.93
CA GLU A 247 21.57 15.99 7.54
C GLU A 247 20.18 16.08 6.90
N SER A 248 19.94 17.11 6.10
CA SER A 248 18.68 17.23 5.35
C SER A 248 18.88 17.96 4.04
N ALA A 249 18.11 17.56 3.02
CA ALA A 249 18.22 18.09 1.67
C ALA A 249 16.85 18.20 1.00
N VAL A 250 16.75 19.06 -0.01
CA VAL A 250 15.64 19.05 -0.96
C VAL A 250 16.11 18.23 -2.15
N VAL A 251 15.35 17.19 -2.53
CA VAL A 251 15.69 16.35 -3.68
C VAL A 251 15.36 17.12 -4.96
N GLN A 252 16.36 17.34 -5.80
CA GLN A 252 16.18 18.05 -7.06
C GLN A 252 15.59 17.10 -8.10
N LEU A 253 14.39 17.43 -8.58
CA LEU A 253 13.67 16.67 -9.57
C LEU A 253 13.76 17.41 -10.92
N PRO A 254 14.67 17.02 -11.84
CA PRO A 254 14.94 17.74 -13.09
C PRO A 254 13.84 17.53 -14.17
N LYS A 255 12.57 17.65 -13.78
CA LYS A 255 11.41 17.70 -14.65
C LYS A 255 10.22 18.30 -13.90
N ASN A 256 9.66 19.37 -14.44
CA ASN A 256 8.49 20.02 -13.87
C ASN A 256 7.25 19.11 -13.91
N GLY A 257 6.47 19.15 -12.84
CA GLY A 257 5.21 18.42 -12.68
C GLY A 257 5.10 17.73 -11.32
N PRO A 258 4.05 16.92 -11.11
CA PRO A 258 3.80 16.28 -9.82
C PRO A 258 4.80 15.17 -9.53
N ILE A 259 4.88 14.77 -8.27
CA ILE A 259 5.50 13.53 -7.80
C ILE A 259 4.39 12.48 -7.73
N TYR A 260 4.43 11.51 -8.63
CA TYR A 260 3.44 10.45 -8.67
C TYR A 260 3.69 9.39 -7.59
N ASP A 261 4.95 9.01 -7.39
CA ASP A 261 5.31 7.98 -6.42
C ASP A 261 6.78 8.08 -5.99
N VAL A 262 7.08 7.63 -4.77
CA VAL A 262 8.43 7.57 -4.19
C VAL A 262 8.56 6.31 -3.35
N ALA A 263 9.58 5.51 -3.62
CA ALA A 263 9.84 4.27 -2.88
C ALA A 263 11.30 4.15 -2.45
N TRP A 264 11.50 3.81 -1.18
CA TRP A 264 12.80 3.36 -0.67
C TRP A 264 13.16 2.01 -1.27
N SER A 265 14.43 1.83 -1.66
CA SER A 265 14.95 0.50 -1.89
C SER A 265 15.03 -0.26 -0.56
N PRO A 266 14.70 -1.56 -0.51
CA PRO A 266 14.79 -2.38 0.71
C PRO A 266 16.19 -2.37 1.36
N ASN A 267 17.25 -2.13 0.58
CA ASN A 267 18.63 -2.00 1.07
C ASN A 267 18.88 -0.73 1.90
N SER A 268 17.95 0.24 1.85
CA SER A 268 17.97 1.53 2.56
C SER A 268 19.13 2.46 2.18
N VAL A 269 19.76 2.28 1.01
CA VAL A 269 20.86 3.15 0.53
C VAL A 269 20.50 4.01 -0.69
N GLU A 270 19.32 3.78 -1.27
CA GLU A 270 18.82 4.51 -2.42
C GLU A 270 17.29 4.53 -2.41
N PHE A 271 16.69 5.42 -3.20
CA PHE A 271 15.25 5.50 -3.40
C PHE A 271 14.94 5.88 -4.85
N CYS A 272 13.78 5.46 -5.35
CA CYS A 272 13.30 5.84 -6.68
C CYS A 272 12.15 6.83 -6.57
N ALA A 273 12.13 7.86 -7.42
CA ALA A 273 11.01 8.79 -7.54
C ALA A 273 10.48 8.80 -8.98
N VAL A 274 9.16 8.81 -9.13
CA VAL A 274 8.44 8.97 -10.40
C VAL A 274 7.77 10.34 -10.41
N TYR A 275 8.16 11.20 -11.35
CA TYR A 275 7.81 12.63 -11.29
C TYR A 275 7.77 13.33 -12.65
N GLY A 276 7.18 14.52 -12.66
CA GLY A 276 7.10 15.41 -13.81
C GLY A 276 5.95 15.09 -14.75
N PHE A 277 5.48 16.08 -15.53
CA PHE A 277 4.30 15.91 -16.38
C PHE A 277 4.43 14.72 -17.35
N MET A 278 3.33 13.98 -17.50
CA MET A 278 3.27 12.80 -18.36
C MET A 278 3.75 13.12 -19.79
N PRO A 279 4.62 12.28 -20.40
CA PRO A 279 5.19 11.03 -19.87
C PRO A 279 6.21 11.26 -18.74
N ALA A 280 5.98 10.72 -17.55
CA ALA A 280 6.77 10.99 -16.35
C ALA A 280 8.21 10.46 -16.43
N LYS A 281 9.10 11.15 -15.72
CA LYS A 281 10.49 10.72 -15.49
C LYS A 281 10.55 9.78 -14.28
N ALA A 282 11.48 8.84 -14.27
CA ALA A 282 11.79 8.04 -13.09
C ALA A 282 13.29 7.97 -12.90
N THR A 283 13.74 8.22 -11.68
CA THR A 283 15.16 8.33 -11.34
C THR A 283 15.41 7.69 -9.99
N VAL A 284 16.48 6.90 -9.89
CA VAL A 284 17.02 6.41 -8.62
C VAL A 284 18.00 7.44 -8.08
N PHE A 285 17.90 7.74 -6.79
CA PHE A 285 18.76 8.67 -6.07
C PHE A 285 19.47 7.98 -4.91
N ASN A 286 20.70 8.37 -4.64
CA ASN A 286 21.43 7.93 -3.45
C ASN A 286 21.03 8.75 -2.21
N LEU A 287 21.61 8.45 -1.04
CA LEU A 287 21.37 9.19 0.21
C LEU A 287 21.82 10.66 0.19
N LYS A 288 22.71 11.04 -0.74
CA LYS A 288 23.11 12.43 -0.98
C LYS A 288 22.13 13.18 -1.88
N CYS A 289 21.06 12.51 -2.33
CA CYS A 289 20.08 13.01 -3.28
C CYS A 289 20.64 13.25 -4.70
N ASP A 290 21.76 12.61 -5.04
CA ASP A 290 22.30 12.63 -6.40
C ASP A 290 21.64 11.53 -7.25
N PRO A 291 21.34 11.79 -8.54
CA PRO A 291 20.80 10.77 -9.43
C PRO A 291 21.85 9.68 -9.70
N VAL A 292 21.47 8.42 -9.42
CA VAL A 292 22.27 7.21 -9.68
C VAL A 292 21.94 6.63 -11.05
N PHE A 293 20.65 6.53 -11.37
CA PHE A 293 20.18 6.01 -12.65
C PHE A 293 18.90 6.69 -13.10
N ASP A 294 18.83 7.03 -14.38
CA ASP A 294 17.69 7.69 -15.01
C ASP A 294 17.04 6.75 -16.03
N PHE A 295 15.80 6.36 -15.77
CA PHE A 295 15.03 5.48 -16.65
C PHE A 295 14.39 6.23 -17.84
N GLY A 296 14.72 7.51 -18.06
CA GLY A 296 14.20 8.34 -19.16
C GLY A 296 12.80 8.91 -18.89
N THR A 297 11.92 8.92 -19.90
CA THR A 297 10.51 9.28 -19.73
C THR A 297 9.60 8.16 -20.22
N GLY A 298 8.45 7.97 -19.59
CA GLY A 298 7.49 6.94 -19.96
C GLY A 298 6.11 7.16 -19.34
N PRO A 299 5.09 6.40 -19.76
CA PRO A 299 3.75 6.46 -19.17
C PRO A 299 3.73 5.69 -17.83
N ARG A 300 4.35 6.27 -16.80
CA ARG A 300 4.53 5.66 -15.47
C ARG A 300 4.07 6.60 -14.35
N ASN A 301 3.38 6.06 -13.36
CA ASN A 301 2.94 6.78 -12.17
C ASN A 301 3.20 6.02 -10.86
N ALA A 302 3.86 4.87 -10.91
CA ALA A 302 4.13 4.06 -9.74
C ALA A 302 5.49 3.36 -9.84
N VAL A 303 6.11 3.11 -8.68
CA VAL A 303 7.36 2.35 -8.54
C VAL A 303 7.24 1.32 -7.42
N TYR A 304 7.69 0.09 -7.69
CA TYR A 304 7.64 -1.01 -6.74
C TYR A 304 8.96 -1.77 -6.71
N TYR A 305 9.63 -1.77 -5.56
CA TYR A 305 10.73 -2.70 -5.31
C TYR A 305 10.19 -4.06 -4.89
N SER A 306 10.81 -5.13 -5.40
CA SER A 306 10.68 -6.48 -4.86
C SER A 306 11.05 -6.50 -3.37
N PRO A 307 10.52 -7.44 -2.55
CA PRO A 307 10.79 -7.47 -1.10
C PRO A 307 12.28 -7.51 -0.73
N HIS A 308 13.08 -8.11 -1.61
CA HIS A 308 14.52 -8.29 -1.46
C HIS A 308 15.33 -7.14 -2.08
N GLY A 309 14.70 -6.32 -2.94
CA GLY A 309 15.31 -5.13 -3.55
C GLY A 309 16.11 -5.35 -4.83
N HIS A 310 16.21 -6.57 -5.35
CA HIS A 310 16.98 -6.89 -6.56
C HIS A 310 16.20 -6.61 -7.87
N ILE A 311 14.87 -6.51 -7.81
CA ILE A 311 14.02 -6.13 -8.94
C ILE A 311 13.23 -4.86 -8.61
N LEU A 312 13.12 -3.95 -9.59
CA LEU A 312 12.31 -2.74 -9.56
C LEU A 312 11.29 -2.77 -10.71
N VAL A 313 10.03 -2.45 -10.41
CA VAL A 313 8.96 -2.32 -11.41
C VAL A 313 8.51 -0.87 -11.48
N LEU A 314 8.58 -0.29 -12.68
CA LEU A 314 7.90 0.97 -13.00
C LEU A 314 6.58 0.65 -13.69
N ALA A 315 5.49 1.22 -13.22
CA ALA A 315 4.17 0.92 -13.75
C ALA A 315 3.34 2.17 -14.04
N GLY A 316 2.42 2.05 -15.00
CA GLY A 316 1.42 3.05 -15.32
C GLY A 316 0.01 2.50 -15.15
N PHE A 317 -0.62 2.74 -14.00
CA PHE A 317 -1.95 2.23 -13.65
C PHE A 317 -3.05 3.29 -13.64
N GLY A 318 -4.32 2.84 -13.59
CA GLY A 318 -5.49 3.71 -13.57
C GLY A 318 -5.74 4.38 -14.92
N ASN A 319 -5.41 5.67 -15.05
CA ASN A 319 -5.62 6.44 -16.28
C ASN A 319 -4.61 6.09 -17.40
N LEU A 320 -3.62 5.25 -17.10
CA LEU A 320 -2.60 4.78 -18.02
C LEU A 320 -2.90 3.34 -18.46
N ARG A 321 -2.28 2.91 -19.57
CA ARG A 321 -2.62 1.66 -20.26
C ARG A 321 -2.19 0.37 -19.52
N GLY A 322 -1.65 0.45 -18.31
CA GLY A 322 -1.14 -0.71 -17.57
C GLY A 322 0.26 -1.16 -17.99
N GLN A 323 1.05 -0.31 -18.65
CA GLN A 323 2.42 -0.66 -19.03
C GLN A 323 3.27 -0.83 -17.77
N MET A 324 4.01 -1.93 -17.71
CA MET A 324 5.01 -2.20 -16.67
C MET A 324 6.38 -2.37 -17.31
N GLU A 325 7.41 -1.89 -16.64
CA GLU A 325 8.80 -2.13 -16.98
C GLU A 325 9.48 -2.77 -15.78
N VAL A 326 9.99 -3.99 -15.96
CA VAL A 326 10.64 -4.76 -14.90
C VAL A 326 12.15 -4.67 -15.10
N TRP A 327 12.87 -4.21 -14.09
CA TRP A 327 14.29 -3.91 -14.14
C TRP A 327 15.07 -4.70 -13.09
N ASP A 328 16.19 -5.27 -13.49
CA ASP A 328 17.23 -5.77 -12.58
C ASP A 328 17.97 -4.58 -11.98
N VAL A 329 17.88 -4.39 -10.67
CA VAL A 329 18.44 -3.23 -9.97
C VAL A 329 19.97 -3.26 -9.97
N LYS A 330 20.60 -4.43 -10.01
CA LYS A 330 22.06 -4.56 -9.92
C LYS A 330 22.78 -3.85 -11.06
N ASN A 331 22.23 -3.93 -12.27
CA ASN A 331 22.82 -3.36 -13.48
C ASN A 331 21.86 -2.42 -14.23
N TYR A 332 20.69 -2.12 -13.65
CA TYR A 332 19.58 -1.44 -14.31
C TYR A 332 19.28 -2.00 -15.71
N LYS A 333 19.26 -3.33 -15.81
CA LYS A 333 18.96 -4.04 -17.06
C LYS A 333 17.48 -4.35 -17.12
N LEU A 334 16.83 -3.93 -18.21
CA LEU A 334 15.44 -4.27 -18.46
C LEU A 334 15.27 -5.79 -18.62
N ILE A 335 14.36 -6.37 -17.83
CA ILE A 335 14.00 -7.80 -17.83
C ILE A 335 12.82 -8.03 -18.75
N SER A 336 11.73 -7.29 -18.56
CA SER A 336 10.47 -7.52 -19.29
C SER A 336 9.60 -6.25 -19.36
N LYS A 337 8.66 -6.22 -20.30
CA LYS A 337 7.68 -5.13 -20.50
C LYS A 337 6.23 -5.63 -20.59
N PRO A 338 5.69 -6.27 -19.54
CA PRO A 338 4.32 -6.76 -19.54
C PRO A 338 3.30 -5.61 -19.54
N VAL A 339 2.07 -5.91 -19.97
CA VAL A 339 0.96 -4.96 -19.99
C VAL A 339 -0.19 -5.52 -19.15
N ALA A 340 -0.40 -4.93 -17.98
CA ALA A 340 -1.49 -5.23 -17.07
C ALA A 340 -2.61 -4.20 -17.25
N SER A 341 -3.31 -4.28 -18.38
CA SER A 341 -4.39 -3.36 -18.75
C SER A 341 -5.44 -3.23 -17.65
N ASP A 342 -5.97 -2.01 -17.50
CA ASP A 342 -7.03 -1.64 -16.56
C ASP A 342 -6.72 -1.87 -15.07
N SER A 343 -5.50 -2.31 -14.75
CA SER A 343 -5.10 -2.57 -13.37
C SER A 343 -4.99 -1.26 -12.58
N THR A 344 -5.42 -1.33 -11.33
CA THR A 344 -5.42 -0.22 -10.37
C THR A 344 -4.69 -0.57 -9.08
N TYR A 345 -4.29 -1.83 -8.95
CA TYR A 345 -3.58 -2.39 -7.80
C TYR A 345 -2.42 -3.25 -8.27
N PHE A 346 -1.34 -3.23 -7.49
CA PHE A 346 -0.14 -4.03 -7.66
C PHE A 346 0.38 -4.44 -6.28
N ALA A 347 0.82 -5.68 -6.14
CA ALA A 347 1.61 -6.09 -4.99
C ALA A 347 2.59 -7.22 -5.35
N TRP A 348 3.78 -7.14 -4.77
CA TRP A 348 4.75 -8.23 -4.81
C TRP A 348 4.32 -9.37 -3.89
N CYS A 349 4.46 -10.59 -4.39
CA CYS A 349 4.49 -11.77 -3.55
C CYS A 349 5.74 -11.70 -2.65
N PRO A 350 5.66 -12.11 -1.37
CA PRO A 350 6.82 -12.15 -0.47
C PRO A 350 8.02 -12.96 -0.97
N ASP A 351 7.80 -13.89 -1.91
CA ASP A 351 8.87 -14.65 -2.57
C ASP A 351 9.78 -13.81 -3.49
N GLY A 352 9.36 -12.60 -3.87
CA GLY A 352 10.08 -11.71 -4.76
C GLY A 352 10.11 -12.12 -6.23
N GLU A 353 9.41 -13.18 -6.63
CA GLU A 353 9.31 -13.63 -8.02
C GLU A 353 7.93 -13.36 -8.65
N HIS A 354 6.89 -13.42 -7.83
CA HIS A 354 5.51 -13.28 -8.30
C HIS A 354 4.93 -11.91 -7.98
N ILE A 355 4.03 -11.47 -8.84
CA ILE A 355 3.35 -10.18 -8.74
C ILE A 355 1.86 -10.43 -8.91
N VAL A 356 1.03 -9.74 -8.13
CA VAL A 356 -0.41 -9.65 -8.40
C VAL A 356 -0.73 -8.27 -8.96
N THR A 357 -1.53 -8.21 -10.02
CA THR A 357 -2.21 -6.99 -10.46
C THR A 357 -3.71 -7.20 -10.37
N ALA A 358 -4.45 -6.17 -10.00
CA ALA A 358 -5.90 -6.30 -9.86
C ALA A 358 -6.66 -5.04 -10.28
N THR A 359 -7.91 -5.27 -10.65
CA THR A 359 -8.91 -4.25 -10.92
C THR A 359 -10.05 -4.48 -9.93
N CYS A 360 -10.15 -3.62 -8.93
CA CYS A 360 -11.09 -3.77 -7.83
C CYS A 360 -12.28 -2.81 -7.94
N ALA A 361 -13.45 -3.29 -7.55
CA ALA A 361 -14.65 -2.49 -7.38
C ALA A 361 -14.60 -1.77 -6.01
N PRO A 362 -15.31 -0.65 -5.84
CA PRO A 362 -16.15 0.03 -6.82
C PRO A 362 -15.37 0.96 -7.78
N ARG A 363 -14.05 1.07 -7.63
CA ARG A 363 -13.22 2.03 -8.39
C ARG A 363 -13.32 1.83 -9.90
N LEU A 364 -13.19 0.59 -10.37
CA LEU A 364 -13.42 0.23 -11.77
C LEU A 364 -14.17 -1.11 -11.84
N ARG A 365 -15.31 -1.12 -12.54
CA ARG A 365 -16.13 -2.33 -12.73
C ARG A 365 -15.78 -3.09 -14.00
N VAL A 366 -15.23 -2.41 -15.01
CA VAL A 366 -14.78 -3.05 -16.25
C VAL A 366 -13.47 -3.78 -15.97
N GLY A 367 -13.37 -5.05 -16.36
CA GLY A 367 -12.17 -5.86 -16.14
C GLY A 367 -11.94 -6.26 -14.68
N ASN A 368 -12.98 -6.27 -13.84
CA ASN A 368 -12.88 -6.63 -12.43
C ASN A 368 -12.31 -8.05 -12.25
N GLY A 369 -11.26 -8.17 -11.44
CA GLY A 369 -10.50 -9.41 -11.31
C GLY A 369 -9.04 -9.17 -10.99
N TYR A 370 -8.25 -10.25 -11.03
CA TYR A 370 -6.82 -10.18 -10.76
C TYR A 370 -6.02 -11.15 -11.63
N LYS A 371 -4.74 -10.83 -11.80
CA LYS A 371 -3.77 -11.63 -12.53
C LYS A 371 -2.53 -11.83 -11.68
N ILE A 372 -1.98 -13.04 -11.70
CA ILE A 372 -0.70 -13.35 -11.08
C ILE A 372 0.31 -13.54 -12.19
N TRP A 373 1.44 -12.85 -12.07
CA TRP A 373 2.51 -12.78 -13.03
C TRP A 373 3.79 -13.31 -12.40
N HIS A 374 4.66 -13.90 -13.20
CA HIS A 374 6.08 -13.94 -12.89
C HIS A 374 6.72 -12.62 -13.37
N TYR A 375 7.71 -12.09 -12.67
CA TYR A 375 8.36 -10.81 -13.02
C TYR A 375 8.99 -10.81 -14.44
N THR A 376 9.26 -11.97 -15.03
CA THR A 376 9.71 -12.08 -16.44
C THR A 376 8.61 -11.76 -17.46
N GLY A 377 7.40 -11.45 -17.01
CA GLY A 377 6.27 -10.98 -17.83
C GLY A 377 5.22 -12.05 -18.16
N SER A 378 5.43 -13.29 -17.73
CA SER A 378 4.49 -14.40 -17.97
C SER A 378 3.30 -14.31 -17.01
N VAL A 379 2.08 -14.38 -17.54
CA VAL A 379 0.86 -14.53 -16.71
C VAL A 379 0.76 -15.99 -16.29
N LEU A 380 0.71 -16.26 -14.99
CA LEU A 380 0.58 -17.62 -14.45
C LEU A 380 -0.85 -17.96 -14.05
N HIS A 381 -1.61 -16.95 -13.62
CA HIS A 381 -3.01 -17.12 -13.24
C HIS A 381 -3.82 -15.87 -13.61
N CYS A 382 -5.08 -16.08 -13.98
CA CYS A 382 -6.02 -15.01 -14.27
C CYS A 382 -7.39 -15.41 -13.72
N HIS A 383 -7.94 -14.55 -12.87
CA HIS A 383 -9.30 -14.71 -12.34
C HIS A 383 -10.13 -13.50 -12.75
N GLU A 384 -11.02 -13.71 -13.71
CA GLU A 384 -12.02 -12.74 -14.15
C GLU A 384 -13.30 -12.95 -13.34
N VAL A 385 -13.82 -11.86 -12.77
CA VAL A 385 -14.97 -11.94 -11.87
C VAL A 385 -16.26 -11.91 -12.71
N PRO A 386 -17.20 -12.85 -12.49
CA PRO A 386 -18.50 -12.82 -13.16
C PRO A 386 -19.26 -11.52 -12.88
N SER A 387 -20.12 -11.08 -13.81
CA SER A 387 -20.85 -9.79 -13.75
C SER A 387 -21.73 -9.59 -12.50
N GLU A 388 -22.07 -10.66 -11.78
CA GLU A 388 -22.88 -10.63 -10.56
C GLU A 388 -22.07 -10.48 -9.27
N GLN A 389 -20.74 -10.56 -9.37
CA GLN A 389 -19.81 -10.50 -8.24
C GLN A 389 -18.83 -9.34 -8.45
N GLU A 390 -18.23 -8.91 -7.35
CA GLU A 390 -17.21 -7.88 -7.37
C GLU A 390 -16.04 -8.31 -6.48
N VAL A 391 -14.81 -8.17 -6.97
CA VAL A 391 -13.60 -8.20 -6.14
C VAL A 391 -13.34 -6.80 -5.63
N TRP A 392 -13.29 -6.67 -4.30
CA TRP A 392 -13.10 -5.39 -3.61
C TRP A 392 -11.64 -5.18 -3.23
N GLN A 393 -10.96 -6.27 -2.89
CA GLN A 393 -9.56 -6.23 -2.48
C GLN A 393 -8.89 -7.58 -2.75
N VAL A 394 -7.61 -7.50 -3.11
CA VAL A 394 -6.70 -8.65 -3.25
C VAL A 394 -5.39 -8.26 -2.58
N PHE A 395 -4.80 -9.17 -1.81
CA PHE A 395 -3.46 -8.98 -1.25
C PHE A 395 -2.84 -10.35 -0.92
N TRP A 396 -1.52 -10.39 -0.97
CA TRP A 396 -0.73 -11.54 -0.56
C TRP A 396 -0.78 -11.67 0.97
N GLN A 397 -0.75 -12.91 1.46
CA GLN A 397 -0.39 -13.18 2.85
C GLN A 397 1.03 -12.62 3.09
N PRO A 398 1.22 -11.71 4.06
CA PRO A 398 2.52 -11.17 4.35
C PRO A 398 3.38 -12.22 5.07
N PHE A 399 4.69 -12.04 5.04
CA PHE A 399 5.64 -12.81 5.82
C PHE A 399 6.71 -11.85 6.36
N LEU A 400 7.34 -12.24 7.47
CA LEU A 400 8.48 -11.50 7.98
C LEU A 400 9.64 -11.50 6.97
N ASP A 401 10.44 -10.45 7.04
CA ASP A 401 11.65 -10.34 6.23
C ASP A 401 12.59 -11.52 6.46
N GLY A 402 13.17 -12.04 5.37
CA GLY A 402 14.13 -13.15 5.42
C GLY A 402 13.51 -14.55 5.44
N VAL A 403 12.18 -14.69 5.47
CA VAL A 403 11.50 -15.99 5.33
C VAL A 403 11.77 -16.61 3.96
N PHE A 404 11.75 -15.80 2.91
CA PHE A 404 12.08 -16.23 1.55
C PHE A 404 13.51 -15.78 1.21
N PRO A 405 14.31 -16.65 0.56
CA PRO A 405 15.65 -16.28 0.12
C PRO A 405 15.59 -15.51 -1.20
N GLU A 406 16.58 -14.62 -1.39
CA GLU A 406 16.79 -13.96 -2.67
C GLU A 406 17.14 -15.00 -3.75
N ARG A 407 16.49 -14.89 -4.91
CA ARG A 407 16.73 -15.77 -6.07
C ARG A 407 17.47 -15.02 -7.16
N ALA A 408 18.24 -15.76 -7.97
CA ALA A 408 18.96 -15.18 -9.09
C ALA A 408 17.99 -14.66 -10.16
N VAL A 409 18.26 -13.45 -10.66
CA VAL A 409 17.45 -12.82 -11.71
C VAL A 409 17.55 -13.60 -13.02
N ARG A 410 16.41 -14.13 -13.47
CA ARG A 410 16.16 -14.67 -14.81
C ARG A 410 15.72 -13.58 -15.79
N TYR A 411 16.21 -13.67 -17.03
CA TYR A 411 15.80 -12.80 -18.15
C TYR A 411 14.92 -13.52 -19.18
N GLN A 412 14.86 -14.86 -19.14
CA GLN A 412 14.00 -15.64 -20.01
C GLN A 412 12.61 -15.78 -19.38
N ALA A 413 11.57 -15.60 -20.19
CA ALA A 413 10.20 -15.75 -19.75
C ALA A 413 9.94 -17.19 -19.28
N VAL A 414 9.39 -17.34 -18.08
CA VAL A 414 8.93 -18.65 -17.59
C VAL A 414 7.75 -19.14 -18.44
N PRO A 415 7.61 -20.44 -18.70
CA PRO A 415 6.45 -20.99 -19.40
C PRO A 415 5.15 -20.63 -18.70
N SER A 416 4.11 -20.36 -19.48
CA SER A 416 2.74 -20.18 -18.99
C SER A 416 1.84 -21.21 -19.66
N GLU A 417 1.01 -21.87 -18.87
CA GLU A 417 -0.01 -22.81 -19.37
C GLU A 417 -1.29 -22.09 -19.81
N LEU A 418 -1.40 -20.78 -19.58
CA LEU A 418 -2.55 -20.00 -20.01
C LEU A 418 -2.47 -19.73 -21.52
N PRO A 419 -3.59 -19.81 -22.25
CA PRO A 419 -3.64 -19.42 -23.65
C PRO A 419 -3.15 -17.97 -23.78
N ARG A 420 -2.15 -17.73 -24.63
CA ARG A 420 -1.73 -16.38 -24.96
C ARG A 420 -2.92 -15.68 -25.61
N ALA A 421 -3.53 -14.72 -24.93
CA ALA A 421 -4.63 -13.96 -25.49
C ALA A 421 -4.14 -13.31 -26.79
N GLU A 422 -4.73 -13.69 -27.93
CA GLU A 422 -4.49 -13.00 -29.19
C GLU A 422 -4.91 -11.53 -29.01
N PRO A 423 -4.12 -10.57 -29.49
CA PRO A 423 -4.51 -9.16 -29.44
C PRO A 423 -5.82 -9.01 -30.20
N ARG A 424 -6.93 -8.73 -29.48
CA ARG A 424 -8.19 -8.37 -30.12
C ARG A 424 -7.91 -7.14 -30.98
N PRO A 425 -8.17 -7.18 -32.31
CA PRO A 425 -7.98 -6.01 -33.14
C PRO A 425 -8.85 -4.88 -32.57
N ALA A 426 -8.22 -3.74 -32.28
CA ALA A 426 -8.93 -2.56 -31.82
C ALA A 426 -10.02 -2.25 -32.87
N GLN A 427 -11.29 -2.29 -32.48
CA GLN A 427 -12.35 -1.78 -33.33
C GLN A 427 -12.07 -0.29 -33.53
N ALA A 428 -11.70 0.09 -34.75
CA ALA A 428 -11.51 1.48 -35.11
C ALA A 428 -12.78 2.26 -34.76
N TYR A 429 -12.66 3.26 -33.89
CA TYR A 429 -13.79 4.12 -33.50
C TYR A 429 -14.38 4.75 -34.77
N ARG A 430 -15.64 4.42 -35.07
CA ARG A 430 -16.36 4.98 -36.21
C ARG A 430 -17.21 6.16 -35.71
N PRO A 431 -16.90 7.41 -36.12
CA PRO A 431 -17.68 8.58 -35.72
C PRO A 431 -19.17 8.40 -36.08
N PRO A 432 -20.10 8.96 -35.29
CA PRO A 432 -21.55 8.78 -35.49
C PRO A 432 -22.04 9.06 -36.92
N ALA A 433 -21.42 10.03 -37.60
CA ALA A 433 -21.76 10.44 -38.96
C ALA A 433 -21.46 9.39 -40.06
N LEU A 434 -20.68 8.35 -39.77
CA LEU A 434 -20.22 7.35 -40.76
C LEU A 434 -20.83 5.95 -40.54
N ARG A 435 -21.80 5.81 -39.64
CA ARG A 435 -22.43 4.51 -39.32
C ARG A 435 -23.24 3.91 -40.48
N HIS A 436 -23.69 4.71 -41.45
CA HIS A 436 -24.60 4.29 -42.53
C HIS A 436 -23.94 3.95 -43.88
N LYS A 437 -22.60 3.85 -43.98
CA LYS A 437 -21.92 3.40 -45.21
C LYS A 437 -21.34 1.99 -45.06
N PRO A 438 -21.53 1.09 -46.05
CA PRO A 438 -21.01 -0.27 -45.99
C PRO A 438 -19.48 -0.30 -46.01
N ALA A 439 -18.88 -1.24 -45.29
CA ALA A 439 -17.44 -1.46 -45.24
C ALA A 439 -17.02 -2.50 -46.29
N ALA A 440 -15.91 -2.24 -46.99
CA ALA A 440 -15.27 -3.23 -47.86
C ALA A 440 -14.48 -4.23 -47.01
N SER A 441 -14.73 -5.52 -47.18
CA SER A 441 -14.00 -6.60 -46.50
C SER A 441 -12.84 -7.09 -47.35
N SER A 442 -11.63 -7.17 -46.79
CA SER A 442 -10.59 -8.08 -47.25
C SER A 442 -10.34 -9.11 -46.16
N LYS A 443 -10.49 -10.40 -46.50
CA LYS A 443 -10.13 -11.53 -45.63
C LYS A 443 -8.69 -11.94 -45.94
N LEU A 444 -7.90 -12.17 -44.89
CA LEU A 444 -6.69 -12.99 -44.97
C LEU A 444 -6.77 -14.01 -43.84
N VAL A 445 -6.75 -15.29 -44.22
CA VAL A 445 -6.80 -16.46 -43.33
C VAL A 445 -5.36 -16.84 -42.99
N SER A 446 -5.09 -17.15 -41.72
CA SER A 446 -3.94 -17.98 -41.36
C SER A 446 -4.34 -18.92 -40.23
N ALA A 447 -3.98 -20.19 -40.37
CA ALA A 447 -4.30 -21.30 -39.49
C ALA A 447 -2.99 -21.94 -39.03
N TRP A 448 -2.81 -22.21 -37.74
CA TRP A 448 -1.79 -23.14 -37.23
C TRP A 448 -2.29 -23.89 -35.99
N ALA A 449 -1.87 -25.16 -35.92
CA ALA A 449 -2.38 -26.21 -35.04
C ALA A 449 -1.66 -26.29 -33.68
N LEU A 450 -2.38 -26.86 -32.71
CA LEU A 450 -2.01 -27.16 -31.32
C LEU A 450 -1.14 -28.40 -31.18
N LEU A 451 -0.18 -28.38 -30.23
CA LEU A 451 0.25 -29.55 -29.44
C LEU A 451 0.70 -29.10 -28.04
N SER A 452 0.26 -29.83 -27.00
CA SER A 452 0.63 -29.72 -25.57
C SER A 452 0.87 -31.14 -24.99
N PRO A 453 1.22 -31.34 -23.70
CA PRO A 453 2.56 -31.16 -23.12
C PRO A 453 3.02 -32.38 -22.27
N GLY A 454 4.20 -32.30 -21.65
CA GLY A 454 4.67 -33.23 -20.62
C GLY A 454 5.12 -32.50 -19.35
N CYS A 455 4.62 -32.95 -18.20
CA CYS A 455 4.73 -32.33 -16.87
C CYS A 455 5.87 -32.95 -16.05
N LEU A 456 6.51 -32.17 -15.17
CA LEU A 456 7.24 -32.69 -14.01
C LEU A 456 7.17 -31.68 -12.85
N GLN A 457 6.88 -32.21 -11.67
CA GLN A 457 6.44 -31.50 -10.47
C GLN A 457 7.47 -31.69 -9.35
N LEU A 458 7.85 -30.62 -8.65
CA LEU A 458 8.55 -30.69 -7.35
C LEU A 458 8.03 -29.57 -6.44
N GLY A 459 7.69 -29.94 -5.20
CA GLY A 459 6.94 -29.13 -4.25
C GLY A 459 7.73 -28.02 -3.57
N LEU A 460 7.01 -26.98 -3.15
CA LEU A 460 7.47 -25.90 -2.28
C LEU A 460 6.29 -25.31 -1.49
N THR A 461 6.61 -24.80 -0.30
CA THR A 461 5.76 -24.07 0.65
C THR A 461 4.84 -23.04 -0.01
N CYS A 462 3.53 -23.13 0.24
CA CYS A 462 2.50 -22.26 -0.36
C CYS A 462 2.45 -20.88 0.31
N VAL A 463 2.55 -19.81 -0.49
CA VAL A 463 2.02 -18.47 -0.13
C VAL A 463 0.50 -18.49 -0.31
N CYS A 464 -0.32 -17.69 0.37
CA CYS A 464 -1.75 -17.55 0.08
C CYS A 464 -2.09 -16.16 -0.48
N VAL A 465 -3.12 -16.07 -1.33
CA VAL A 465 -3.77 -14.83 -1.79
C VAL A 465 -5.16 -14.75 -1.15
N CYS A 466 -5.43 -13.67 -0.43
CA CYS A 466 -6.79 -13.41 0.04
C CYS A 466 -7.55 -12.56 -0.98
N VAL A 467 -8.76 -13.01 -1.34
CA VAL A 467 -9.63 -12.33 -2.29
C VAL A 467 -10.94 -12.04 -1.57
N LEU A 468 -11.32 -10.77 -1.48
CA LEU A 468 -12.62 -10.38 -0.94
C LEU A 468 -13.64 -10.26 -2.08
N LEU A 469 -14.63 -11.15 -2.08
CA LEU A 469 -15.75 -11.18 -3.04
C LEU A 469 -17.01 -10.61 -2.40
N GLY A 470 -17.63 -9.60 -3.02
CA GLY A 470 -18.94 -9.06 -2.64
C GLY A 470 -20.02 -9.39 -3.68
N ARG A 471 -21.29 -9.41 -3.26
CA ARG A 471 -22.47 -9.42 -4.18
C ARG A 471 -23.16 -8.06 -4.13
N ASN A 472 -23.73 -7.67 -5.27
CA ASN A 472 -24.48 -6.42 -5.47
C ASN A 472 -25.49 -6.15 -4.34
N VAL A 473 -25.16 -5.22 -3.46
CA VAL A 473 -26.12 -4.54 -2.58
C VAL A 473 -25.87 -3.05 -2.77
N ARG A 474 -26.90 -2.31 -3.21
CA ARG A 474 -26.87 -0.84 -3.30
C ARG A 474 -26.41 -0.27 -1.96
N ALA A 475 -25.14 0.06 -1.86
CA ALA A 475 -24.61 0.86 -0.77
C ALA A 475 -24.78 2.33 -1.18
N LEU A 476 -25.73 3.00 -0.53
CA LEU A 476 -25.79 4.45 -0.43
C LEU A 476 -24.48 4.93 0.21
N TRP A 477 -23.54 5.36 -0.62
CA TRP A 477 -22.45 6.23 -0.21
C TRP A 477 -22.76 7.62 -0.75
N GLY A 478 -22.93 8.56 0.18
CA GLY A 478 -23.07 9.97 -0.13
C GLY A 478 -21.84 10.46 -0.87
N LEU A 479 -22.07 10.93 -2.09
CA LEU A 479 -21.19 11.86 -2.78
C LEU A 479 -21.14 13.14 -1.94
N GLU A 480 -20.07 13.36 -1.19
CA GLU A 480 -19.62 14.73 -0.92
C GLU A 480 -18.64 15.09 -2.04
N GLY A 481 -19.08 16.03 -2.87
CA GLY A 481 -18.42 16.40 -4.11
C GLY A 481 -17.14 17.20 -3.89
N CYS A 482 -16.17 16.93 -4.76
CA CYS A 482 -15.28 17.97 -5.26
C CYS A 482 -16.09 18.85 -6.21
N LEU A 483 -16.23 20.13 -5.86
CA LEU A 483 -16.18 21.22 -6.82
C LEU A 483 -14.74 21.73 -6.87
#